data_AF-Q92K64-F1
#
_entry.id   AF-Q92K64-F1
#
_cell.length_a   1.000
_cell.length_b   1.000
_cell.length_c   1.000
_cell.angle_alpha   90.00
_cell.angle_beta   90.00
_cell.angle_gamma   90.00
#
_symmetry.space_group_name_H-M   'P 1'
#
loop_
_entity.id
_entity.type
_entity.pdbx_description
1 polymer ?
#
loop_
_entity_poly.entity_id
_entity_poly.type
_entity_poly.pdbx_seq_one_letter_code
_entity_poly.pdbx_strand_id
1 'polypeptide(L)'
;MVENSELARQTRHYLAVRERLARPGDAAGRSARIKELEGQLADLASDNEAKGRRIARLEADLADAGARLLAQARILLGGRDTGASNEDGGDRAPIEEIVAAVLEDFPGVSWDDIISVRRERRLVKPRHACMRAVYERRRDLSLAGIGRIFHRDHTTVLAVVNDGGAGSGTAS
;
A
#
# COMPACT_ATOMS: atom_id res chain seq x y z
N MET A 1 -31.27 69.25 -27.50
CA MET A 1 -32.28 68.74 -26.55
C MET A 1 -32.21 67.20 -26.42
N VAL A 2 -31.06 66.62 -26.05
CA VAL A 2 -30.87 65.14 -25.99
C VAL A 2 -30.54 64.65 -24.57
N GLU A 3 -30.03 65.51 -23.70
CA GLU A 3 -29.56 65.18 -22.33
C GLU A 3 -30.66 64.63 -21.42
N ASN A 4 -31.90 65.10 -21.57
CA ASN A 4 -33.04 64.58 -20.78
C ASN A 4 -33.38 63.11 -21.10
N SER A 5 -33.00 62.61 -22.28
CA SER A 5 -33.28 61.22 -22.68
C SER A 5 -32.27 60.22 -22.10
N GLU A 6 -30.99 60.60 -22.03
CA GLU A 6 -29.91 59.79 -21.45
C GLU A 6 -30.08 59.69 -19.93
N LEU A 7 -30.34 60.82 -19.27
CA LEU A 7 -30.58 60.85 -17.82
C LEU A 7 -31.78 59.98 -17.43
N ALA A 8 -32.87 60.03 -18.21
CA ALA A 8 -34.04 59.18 -17.97
C ALA A 8 -33.77 57.69 -18.17
N ARG A 9 -32.88 57.30 -19.10
CA ARG A 9 -32.43 55.90 -19.24
C ARG A 9 -31.60 55.47 -18.04
N GLN A 10 -30.69 56.32 -17.59
CA GLN A 10 -29.81 56.02 -16.47
C GLN A 10 -30.62 55.86 -15.17
N THR A 11 -31.58 56.73 -14.90
CA THR A 11 -32.47 56.64 -13.73
C THR A 11 -33.30 55.36 -13.76
N ARG A 12 -33.86 54.97 -14.92
CA ARG A 12 -34.59 53.70 -15.07
C ARG A 12 -33.68 52.49 -14.85
N HIS A 13 -32.46 52.54 -15.36
CA HIS A 13 -31.47 51.48 -15.16
C HIS A 13 -31.10 51.32 -13.68
N TYR A 14 -30.79 52.42 -12.98
CA TYR A 14 -30.48 52.38 -11.56
C TYR A 14 -31.66 51.90 -10.71
N LEU A 15 -32.89 52.31 -11.02
CA LEU A 15 -34.09 51.82 -10.35
C LEU A 15 -34.28 50.32 -10.55
N ALA A 16 -34.10 49.81 -11.78
CA ALA A 16 -34.22 48.40 -12.09
C ALA A 16 -33.13 47.56 -11.39
N VAL A 17 -31.88 48.04 -11.34
CA VAL A 17 -30.79 47.39 -10.61
C VAL A 17 -31.09 47.38 -9.11
N ARG A 18 -31.56 48.51 -8.55
CA ARG A 18 -31.94 48.61 -7.14
C ARG A 18 -33.08 47.67 -6.81
N GLU A 19 -34.09 47.55 -7.66
CA GLU A 19 -35.21 46.63 -7.47
C GLU A 19 -34.78 45.16 -7.54
N ARG A 20 -33.82 44.83 -8.43
CA ARG A 20 -33.23 43.49 -8.53
C ARG A 20 -32.42 43.11 -7.30
N LEU A 21 -31.63 44.05 -6.76
CA LEU A 21 -30.81 43.84 -5.57
C LEU A 21 -31.64 43.88 -4.28
N ALA A 22 -32.68 44.70 -4.23
CA ALA A 22 -33.60 44.80 -3.11
C ALA A 22 -34.65 43.68 -3.09
N ARG A 23 -34.69 42.80 -4.11
CA ARG A 23 -35.63 41.68 -4.19
C ARG A 23 -35.37 40.74 -3.00
N PRO A 24 -36.25 40.71 -2.00
CA PRO A 24 -35.97 40.04 -0.73
C PRO A 24 -35.92 38.51 -0.89
N GLY A 25 -36.56 37.96 -1.93
CA GLY A 25 -36.62 36.52 -2.20
C GLY A 25 -35.25 35.87 -2.43
N ASP A 26 -34.36 36.50 -3.20
CA ASP A 26 -33.05 35.94 -3.52
C ASP A 26 -32.05 36.06 -2.36
N ALA A 27 -32.19 37.10 -1.53
CA ALA A 27 -31.40 37.25 -0.30
C ALA A 27 -31.87 36.28 0.79
N ALA A 28 -33.19 36.12 0.97
CA ALA A 28 -33.78 35.18 1.90
C ALA A 28 -33.46 33.73 1.51
N GLY A 29 -33.53 33.38 0.22
CA GLY A 29 -33.16 32.05 -0.30
C GLY A 29 -31.69 31.72 -0.08
N ARG A 30 -30.77 32.67 -0.34
CA ARG A 30 -29.34 32.50 -0.02
C ARG A 30 -29.10 32.34 1.49
N SER A 31 -29.77 33.13 2.32
CA SER A 31 -29.65 33.01 3.78
C SER A 31 -30.16 31.65 4.29
N ALA A 32 -31.28 31.16 3.77
CA ALA A 32 -31.80 29.84 4.11
C ALA A 32 -30.82 28.72 3.72
N ARG A 33 -30.23 28.82 2.52
CA ARG A 33 -29.23 27.85 2.05
C ARG A 33 -27.95 27.88 2.89
N ILE A 34 -27.49 29.05 3.31
CA ILE A 34 -26.34 29.19 4.21
C ILE A 34 -26.61 28.48 5.53
N LYS A 35 -27.78 28.72 6.14
CA LYS A 35 -28.17 28.06 7.41
C LYS A 35 -28.26 26.54 7.27
N GLU A 36 -28.79 26.05 6.15
CA GLU A 36 -28.84 24.61 5.88
C GLU A 36 -27.44 24.00 5.78
N LEU A 37 -26.52 24.67 5.07
CA LEU A 37 -25.13 24.24 4.94
C LEU A 37 -24.38 24.30 6.27
N GLU A 38 -24.61 25.33 7.08
CA GLU A 38 -24.05 25.44 8.44
C GLU A 38 -24.52 24.27 9.33
N GLY A 39 -25.80 23.89 9.24
CA GLY A 39 -26.34 22.72 9.93
C GLY A 39 -25.67 21.41 9.47
N GLN A 40 -25.55 21.21 8.15
CA GLN A 40 -24.87 20.04 7.59
C GLN A 40 -23.40 19.95 8.01
N LEU A 41 -22.70 21.09 8.09
CA LEU A 41 -21.32 21.14 8.56
C LEU A 41 -21.22 20.77 10.05
N ALA A 42 -22.15 21.24 10.88
CA ALA A 42 -22.19 20.88 12.30
C ALA A 42 -22.44 19.38 12.50
N ASP A 43 -23.38 18.80 11.75
CA ASP A 43 -23.67 17.36 11.79
C ASP A 43 -22.46 16.53 11.36
N LEU A 44 -21.82 16.91 10.24
CA LEU A 44 -20.61 16.23 9.74
C LEU A 44 -19.43 16.36 10.71
N ALA A 45 -19.28 17.50 11.39
CA ALA A 45 -18.24 17.69 12.39
C ALA A 45 -18.45 16.74 13.58
N SER A 46 -19.67 16.67 14.10
CA SER A 46 -20.05 15.74 15.19
C SER A 46 -19.82 14.28 14.80
N ASP A 47 -20.20 13.90 13.58
CA ASP A 47 -19.98 12.56 13.03
C ASP A 47 -18.49 12.22 12.91
N ASN A 48 -17.67 13.16 12.45
CA ASN A 48 -16.23 12.96 12.33
C ASN A 48 -15.58 12.81 13.71
N GLU A 49 -16.00 13.59 14.71
CA GLU A 49 -15.53 13.42 16.09
C GLU A 49 -15.92 12.05 16.67
N ALA A 50 -17.15 11.59 16.41
CA ALA A 50 -17.59 10.25 16.83
C ALA A 50 -16.78 9.14 16.14
N LYS A 51 -16.53 9.26 14.84
CA LYS A 51 -15.68 8.34 14.07
C LYS A 51 -14.24 8.36 14.57
N GLY A 52 -13.67 9.54 14.84
CA GLY A 52 -12.34 9.70 15.40
C GLY A 52 -12.18 8.98 16.75
N ARG A 53 -13.16 9.12 17.65
CA ARG A 53 -13.19 8.38 18.91
C ARG A 53 -13.24 6.86 18.70
N ARG A 54 -14.01 6.39 17.72
CA ARG A 54 -14.09 4.97 17.39
C ARG A 54 -12.77 4.44 16.83
N ILE A 55 -12.11 5.20 15.96
CA ILE A 55 -10.79 4.86 15.41
C ILE A 55 -9.78 4.73 16.55
N ALA A 56 -9.66 5.75 17.41
CA ALA A 56 -8.71 5.73 18.52
C ALA A 56 -8.92 4.52 19.46
N ARG A 57 -10.18 4.15 19.72
CA ARG A 57 -10.50 2.95 20.51
C ARG A 57 -10.04 1.67 19.82
N LEU A 58 -10.36 1.51 18.52
CA LEU A 58 -9.98 0.32 17.76
C LEU A 58 -8.46 0.19 17.60
N GLU A 59 -7.75 1.31 17.44
CA GLU A 59 -6.29 1.33 17.40
C GLU A 59 -5.68 0.86 18.72
N ALA A 60 -6.23 1.31 19.86
CA ALA A 60 -5.81 0.84 21.17
C ALA A 60 -6.06 -0.67 21.36
N ASP A 61 -7.25 -1.15 20.98
CA ASP A 61 -7.61 -2.58 21.06
C ASP A 61 -6.70 -3.43 20.16
N LEU A 62 -6.37 -2.94 18.95
CA LEU A 62 -5.47 -3.61 18.01
C LEU A 62 -4.04 -3.67 18.58
N ALA A 63 -3.55 -2.56 19.16
CA ALA A 63 -2.23 -2.52 19.80
C ALA A 63 -2.13 -3.52 20.96
N ASP A 64 -3.15 -3.61 21.81
CA ASP A 64 -3.21 -4.58 22.91
C ASP A 64 -3.25 -6.03 22.39
N ALA A 65 -4.07 -6.31 21.38
CA ALA A 65 -4.11 -7.62 20.74
C ALA A 65 -2.74 -7.99 20.13
N GLY A 66 -2.06 -7.04 19.48
CA GLY A 66 -0.71 -7.20 18.96
C GLY A 66 0.31 -7.52 20.06
N ALA A 67 0.26 -6.81 21.19
CA ALA A 67 1.12 -7.06 22.34
C ALA A 67 0.90 -8.47 22.93
N ARG A 68 -0.35 -8.93 23.00
CA ARG A 68 -0.68 -10.30 23.46
C ARG A 68 -0.14 -11.36 22.51
N LEU A 69 -0.29 -11.19 21.20
CA LEU A 69 0.25 -12.13 20.20
C LEU A 69 1.77 -12.21 20.28
N LEU A 70 2.46 -11.06 20.41
CA LEU A 70 3.91 -11.03 20.59
C LEU A 70 4.35 -11.71 21.88
N ALA A 71 3.62 -11.50 22.99
CA ALA A 71 3.89 -12.19 24.25
C ALA A 71 3.70 -13.71 24.11
N GLN A 72 2.62 -14.17 23.47
CA GLN A 72 2.40 -15.59 23.18
C GLN A 72 3.48 -16.18 22.29
N ALA A 73 3.88 -15.47 21.23
CA ALA A 73 4.96 -15.89 20.34
C ALA A 73 6.29 -16.03 21.10
N ARG A 74 6.62 -15.09 21.99
CA ARG A 74 7.79 -15.16 22.86
C ARG A 74 7.73 -16.36 23.81
N ILE A 75 6.57 -16.72 24.34
CA ILE A 75 6.42 -17.91 25.19
C ILE A 75 6.63 -19.19 24.38
N LEU A 76 6.04 -19.27 23.17
CA LEU A 76 6.21 -20.44 22.29
C LEU A 76 7.66 -20.62 21.80
N LEU A 77 8.34 -19.52 21.51
CA LEU A 77 9.75 -19.52 21.11
C LEU A 77 10.69 -19.72 22.31
N GLY A 78 10.44 -19.04 23.44
CA GLY A 78 11.21 -19.16 24.67
C GLY A 78 11.08 -20.53 25.34
N GLY A 79 9.93 -21.19 25.20
CA GLY A 79 9.75 -22.59 25.57
C GLY A 79 10.48 -23.58 24.65
N ARG A 80 10.96 -23.12 23.48
CA ARG A 80 11.84 -23.86 22.57
C ARG A 80 13.33 -23.58 22.82
N ASP A 81 13.64 -22.49 23.54
CA ASP A 81 15.01 -21.99 23.79
C ASP A 81 15.62 -22.38 25.15
N THR A 82 14.98 -23.21 25.97
CA THR A 82 15.63 -23.76 27.19
C THR A 82 16.70 -24.84 26.91
N GLY A 83 17.35 -24.75 25.74
CA GLY A 83 18.44 -25.64 25.34
C GLY A 83 19.39 -25.06 24.28
N ALA A 84 19.36 -23.76 23.97
CA ALA A 84 20.28 -23.16 23.02
C ALA A 84 20.95 -21.92 23.61
N SER A 85 21.98 -22.17 24.42
CA SER A 85 23.06 -21.21 24.61
C SER A 85 23.56 -20.74 23.24
N ASN A 86 23.79 -19.44 23.12
CA ASN A 86 24.41 -18.77 21.98
C ASN A 86 25.53 -19.61 21.33
N GLU A 87 25.41 -19.86 20.02
CA GLU A 87 26.45 -20.05 18.99
C GLU A 87 25.90 -20.93 17.86
N ASP A 88 25.25 -20.33 16.85
CA ASP A 88 25.42 -20.73 15.43
C ASP A 88 24.83 -19.68 14.48
N GLY A 89 25.52 -18.53 14.39
CA GLY A 89 25.48 -17.68 13.19
C GLY A 89 26.35 -18.28 12.08
N GLY A 90 26.16 -19.57 11.79
CA GLY A 90 26.99 -20.34 10.88
C GLY A 90 26.66 -20.10 9.42
N ASP A 91 27.50 -19.30 8.76
CA ASP A 91 27.94 -19.51 7.37
C ASP A 91 26.86 -19.53 6.27
N ARG A 92 25.69 -18.93 6.52
CA ARG A 92 24.58 -18.91 5.56
C ARG A 92 24.41 -17.51 4.98
N ALA A 93 24.84 -17.34 3.74
CA ALA A 93 24.69 -16.07 3.02
C ALA A 93 23.22 -15.59 3.07
N PRO A 94 22.96 -14.32 3.41
CA PRO A 94 21.62 -13.74 3.35
C PRO A 94 21.00 -13.93 1.95
N ILE A 95 19.69 -14.16 1.90
CA ILE A 95 18.97 -14.41 0.64
C ILE A 95 19.23 -13.30 -0.38
N GLU A 96 19.29 -12.06 0.09
CA GLU A 96 19.55 -10.88 -0.71
C GLU A 96 20.92 -10.93 -1.40
N GLU A 97 21.95 -11.42 -0.70
CA GLU A 97 23.30 -11.61 -1.27
C GLU A 97 23.34 -12.76 -2.27
N ILE A 98 22.65 -13.87 -1.98
CA ILE A 98 22.51 -14.99 -2.92
C ILE A 98 21.88 -14.51 -4.23
N VAL A 99 20.85 -13.67 -4.14
CA VAL A 99 20.13 -13.17 -5.30
C VAL A 99 20.93 -12.08 -6.01
N ALA A 100 21.58 -11.18 -5.29
CA ALA A 100 22.46 -10.18 -5.87
C ALA A 100 23.55 -10.82 -6.74
N ALA A 101 24.21 -11.88 -6.23
CA ALA A 101 25.22 -12.62 -6.98
C ALA A 101 24.66 -13.25 -8.27
N VAL A 102 23.41 -13.75 -8.26
CA VAL A 102 22.76 -14.29 -9.46
C VAL A 102 22.40 -13.17 -10.45
N LEU A 103 22.02 -11.99 -9.95
CA LEU A 103 21.62 -10.87 -10.78
C LEU A 103 22.79 -10.20 -11.52
N GLU A 104 24.04 -10.46 -11.13
CA GLU A 104 25.22 -10.06 -11.90
C GLU A 104 25.19 -10.60 -13.35
N ASP A 105 24.64 -11.80 -13.55
CA ASP A 105 24.48 -12.42 -14.87
C ASP A 105 23.29 -11.86 -15.68
N PHE A 106 22.45 -11.00 -15.08
CA PHE A 106 21.23 -10.47 -15.68
C PHE A 106 21.16 -8.93 -15.58
N PRO A 107 21.94 -8.20 -16.41
CA PRO A 107 21.97 -6.74 -16.36
C PRO A 107 20.58 -6.15 -16.69
N GLY A 108 20.16 -5.18 -15.88
CA GLY A 108 18.88 -4.48 -16.06
C GLY A 108 17.67 -5.17 -15.41
N VAL A 109 17.90 -6.16 -14.54
CA VAL A 109 16.87 -6.80 -13.70
C VAL A 109 17.16 -6.50 -12.24
N SER A 110 16.20 -5.92 -11.54
CA SER A 110 16.33 -5.59 -10.11
C SER A 110 15.66 -6.64 -9.22
N TRP A 111 15.93 -6.60 -7.91
CA TRP A 111 15.22 -7.41 -6.92
C TRP A 111 13.70 -7.25 -7.02
N ASP A 112 13.22 -6.02 -7.21
CA ASP A 112 11.79 -5.72 -7.34
C ASP A 112 11.15 -6.42 -8.56
N ASP A 113 11.90 -6.54 -9.66
CA ASP A 113 11.45 -7.26 -10.85
C ASP A 113 11.35 -8.77 -10.59
N ILE A 114 12.26 -9.31 -9.78
CA ILE A 114 12.28 -10.73 -9.42
C ILE A 114 11.09 -11.10 -8.53
N ILE A 115 10.76 -10.30 -7.52
CA ILE A 115 9.63 -10.56 -6.63
C ILE A 115 8.27 -10.15 -7.26
N SER A 116 8.29 -9.27 -8.26
CA SER A 116 7.08 -8.80 -8.95
C SER A 116 6.20 -9.95 -9.45
N VAL A 117 4.87 -9.77 -9.35
CA VAL A 117 3.86 -10.74 -9.84
C VAL A 117 3.78 -10.74 -11.38
N ARG A 118 4.36 -9.73 -12.04
CA ARG A 118 4.29 -9.58 -13.50
C ARG A 118 4.96 -10.74 -14.23
N ARG A 119 4.27 -11.23 -15.27
CA ARG A 119 4.70 -12.36 -16.11
C ARG A 119 5.38 -11.88 -17.40
N GLU A 120 6.37 -11.02 -17.25
CA GLU A 120 7.19 -10.61 -18.38
C GLU A 120 8.16 -11.74 -18.77
N ARG A 121 8.20 -12.09 -20.07
CA ARG A 121 9.04 -13.19 -20.56
C ARG A 121 10.53 -13.00 -20.23
N ARG A 122 11.01 -11.75 -20.20
CA ARG A 122 12.40 -11.42 -19.86
C ARG A 122 12.78 -11.76 -18.41
N LEU A 123 11.81 -11.79 -17.48
CA LEU A 123 12.05 -12.01 -16.05
C LEU A 123 11.96 -13.48 -15.62
N VAL A 124 11.50 -14.37 -16.51
CA VAL A 124 11.31 -15.79 -16.19
C VAL A 124 12.65 -16.46 -15.87
N LYS A 125 13.65 -16.29 -16.75
CA LYS A 125 14.98 -16.88 -16.58
C LYS A 125 15.71 -16.36 -15.32
N PRO A 126 15.83 -15.03 -15.10
CA PRO A 126 16.42 -14.48 -13.86
C PRO A 126 15.75 -15.01 -12.60
N ARG A 127 14.40 -15.05 -12.57
CA ARG A 127 13.64 -15.50 -11.40
C ARG A 127 13.87 -16.98 -11.08
N HIS A 128 13.89 -17.82 -12.11
CA HIS A 128 14.17 -19.25 -11.94
C HIS A 128 15.60 -19.49 -11.45
N ALA A 129 16.58 -18.74 -11.95
CA ALA A 129 17.96 -18.79 -11.48
C ALA A 129 18.06 -18.40 -10.00
N CYS A 130 17.38 -17.33 -9.59
CA CYS A 130 17.32 -16.89 -8.19
C CYS A 130 16.68 -17.95 -7.27
N MET A 131 15.53 -18.51 -7.66
CA MET A 131 14.86 -19.57 -6.88
C MET A 131 15.75 -20.79 -6.69
N ARG A 132 16.51 -21.18 -7.73
CA ARG A 132 17.43 -22.31 -7.68
C ARG A 132 18.62 -22.04 -6.77
N ALA A 133 19.27 -20.89 -6.93
CA ALA A 133 20.41 -20.52 -6.09
C ALA A 133 20.02 -20.46 -4.60
N VAL A 134 18.83 -19.93 -4.30
CA VAL A 134 18.28 -19.93 -2.93
C VAL A 134 18.01 -21.36 -2.45
N TYR A 135 17.42 -22.23 -3.28
CA TYR A 135 17.20 -23.62 -2.91
C TYR A 135 18.50 -24.39 -2.62
N GLU A 136 19.56 -24.14 -3.40
CA GLU A 136 20.84 -24.82 -3.26
C GLU A 136 21.64 -24.34 -2.04
N ARG A 137 21.69 -23.02 -1.82
CA ARG A 137 22.47 -22.39 -0.74
C ARG A 137 21.73 -22.34 0.60
N ARG A 138 20.39 -22.37 0.59
CA ARG A 138 19.52 -22.36 1.78
C ARG A 138 18.65 -23.61 1.87
N ARG A 139 19.29 -24.73 2.21
CA ARG A 139 18.63 -26.03 2.45
C ARG A 139 17.67 -26.04 3.64
N ASP A 140 17.69 -25.00 4.47
CA ASP A 140 16.79 -24.80 5.60
C ASP A 140 15.42 -24.23 5.20
N LEU A 141 15.28 -23.66 4.00
CA LEU A 141 14.00 -23.23 3.49
C LEU A 141 13.25 -24.40 2.85
N SER A 142 11.99 -24.57 3.25
CA SER A 142 11.08 -25.42 2.50
C SER A 142 10.72 -24.79 1.15
N LEU A 143 10.30 -25.60 0.18
CA LEU A 143 9.81 -25.12 -1.12
C LEU A 143 8.69 -24.07 -0.98
N ALA A 144 7.84 -24.22 0.04
CA ALA A 144 6.81 -23.23 0.38
C ALA A 144 7.41 -21.94 0.97
N GLY A 145 8.49 -22.03 1.76
CA GLY A 145 9.23 -20.87 2.25
C GLY A 145 9.86 -20.06 1.13
N ILE A 146 10.51 -20.74 0.17
CA ILE A 146 11.07 -20.12 -1.03
C ILE A 146 9.96 -19.49 -1.87
N GLY A 147 8.84 -20.20 -2.08
CA GLY A 147 7.69 -19.69 -2.82
C GLY A 147 7.15 -18.39 -2.24
N ARG A 148 7.03 -18.28 -0.90
CA ARG A 148 6.58 -17.05 -0.23
C ARG A 148 7.50 -15.86 -0.50
N ILE A 149 8.82 -16.06 -0.51
CA ILE A 149 9.81 -15.01 -0.79
C ILE A 149 9.64 -14.46 -2.20
N PHE A 150 9.43 -15.34 -3.19
CA PHE A 150 9.28 -14.94 -4.59
C PHE A 150 7.82 -14.68 -5.01
N HIS A 151 6.87 -14.68 -4.06
CA HIS A 151 5.43 -14.60 -4.32
C HIS A 151 4.93 -15.62 -5.36
N ARG A 152 5.34 -16.89 -5.23
CA ARG A 152 4.96 -18.01 -6.10
C ARG A 152 4.54 -19.24 -5.33
N ASP A 153 3.79 -20.10 -6.01
CA ASP A 153 3.41 -21.39 -5.48
C ASP A 153 4.62 -22.31 -5.34
N HIS A 154 4.63 -23.13 -4.30
CA HIS A 154 5.68 -24.12 -4.02
C HIS A 154 5.87 -25.10 -5.18
N THR A 155 4.84 -25.37 -5.97
CA THR A 155 4.90 -26.20 -7.19
C THR A 155 5.71 -25.55 -8.30
N THR A 156 5.72 -24.21 -8.39
CA THR A 156 6.57 -23.48 -9.32
C THR A 156 8.04 -23.63 -8.93
N VAL A 157 8.35 -23.51 -7.63
CA VAL A 157 9.71 -23.72 -7.12
C VAL A 157 10.17 -25.16 -7.39
N LEU A 158 9.29 -26.14 -7.16
CA LEU A 158 9.58 -27.55 -7.46
C LEU A 158 9.90 -27.76 -8.94
N ALA A 159 9.11 -27.19 -9.85
CA ALA A 159 9.35 -27.27 -11.29
C ALA A 159 10.72 -26.67 -11.66
N VAL A 160 11.06 -25.50 -11.13
CA VAL A 160 12.35 -24.81 -11.39
C VAL A 160 13.56 -25.61 -10.92
N VAL A 161 13.45 -26.27 -9.77
CA VAL A 161 14.50 -27.12 -9.21
C VAL A 161 14.67 -28.40 -10.04
N ASN A 162 13.56 -29.03 -10.44
CA ASN A 162 13.59 -30.26 -11.25
C ASN A 162 14.07 -29.99 -12.68
N ASP A 163 13.64 -28.89 -13.30
CA ASP A 163 14.07 -28.48 -14.65
C ASP A 163 15.57 -28.14 -14.69
N GLY A 164 16.17 -27.79 -13.55
CA GLY A 164 17.61 -27.53 -13.43
C GLY A 164 18.48 -28.77 -13.51
N GLY A 165 17.97 -29.93 -13.09
CA GLY A 165 18.69 -31.20 -13.14
C GLY A 165 18.78 -31.82 -14.54
N ALA A 166 17.94 -31.38 -15.49
CA ALA A 166 17.96 -31.85 -16.87
C ALA A 166 18.93 -31.07 -17.79
N GLY A 167 19.53 -29.97 -17.31
CA GLY A 167 20.35 -29.06 -18.11
C GLY A 167 21.81 -28.90 -17.67
N SER A 168 22.26 -29.56 -16.60
CA SER A 168 23.65 -29.47 -16.09
C SER A 168 24.56 -30.61 -16.56
N GLY A 169 24.31 -31.15 -17.75
CA GLY A 169 25.22 -32.07 -18.43
C GLY A 169 25.53 -31.56 -19.84
N THR A 170 26.50 -30.63 -19.96
CA THR A 170 27.41 -30.43 -21.11
C THR A 170 28.11 -29.07 -21.01
N ALA A 171 29.40 -29.06 -20.65
CA ALA A 171 30.44 -28.17 -21.17
C ALA A 171 31.78 -28.43 -20.44
N SER A 172 32.44 -29.53 -20.80
CA SER A 172 33.90 -29.71 -20.77
C SER A 172 34.26 -30.67 -21.88
#